data_AF-A0A6B8TKT8-F1
#
_entry.id   AF-A0A6B8TKT8-F1
#
_cell.length_a   1.000
_cell.length_b   1.000
_cell.length_c   1.000
_cell.angle_alpha   90.00
_cell.angle_beta   90.00
_cell.angle_gamma   90.00
#
_symmetry.space_group_name_H-M   'P 1'
#
loop_
_entity.id
_entity.type
_entity.pdbx_description
1 polymer ?
#
loop_
_entity_poly.entity_id
_entity_poly.type
_entity_poly.pdbx_seq_one_letter_code
_entity_poly.pdbx_strand_id
1 'polypeptide(L)'
;MTRIVGQFHDIAGQATQGYLTVVSSKTRPSHGGGGIVTEERHIIGLTGGGFESPELDPGPIRVELNANGTHKVWELVLPESGTHEFDAVTESQHVYEPPVVGAAQEAAQEAREAAGRAVAAADGVDAVVAGAADSVRAVVAADADRAVDAREGAEAARDEASGMLAQKADLVGGVVPSSQIPAVAMTRPHVVADVAGLLALDVQEGDVGIIPDGPDRGSYMLGTGPATEIGSWKRLVTPESPVSSVNGQTGTITLGAGDVGAATAGDVAAVTGRVSALESSRPTLAEVQARPAMWLWDGSGQWAAPPGAVDTDTVLNTSTGEVHAIVEVTA
;
A
#
# COMPACT_ATOMS: atom_id res chain seq x y z
N MET A 1 -90.74 70.70 -14.59
CA MET A 1 -90.64 72.17 -14.57
C MET A 1 -90.25 72.58 -13.16
N THR A 2 -89.15 73.31 -13.04
CA THR A 2 -88.45 73.58 -11.77
C THR A 2 -88.08 75.05 -11.72
N ARG A 3 -88.23 75.67 -10.56
CA ARG A 3 -87.89 77.09 -10.34
C ARG A 3 -86.72 77.19 -9.37
N ILE A 4 -85.79 78.09 -9.67
CA ILE A 4 -84.73 78.44 -8.74
C ILE A 4 -84.98 79.86 -8.25
N VAL A 5 -84.89 80.02 -6.94
CA VAL A 5 -84.87 81.32 -6.26
C VAL A 5 -83.56 81.46 -5.52
N GLY A 6 -83.15 82.70 -5.29
CA GLY A 6 -81.99 82.97 -4.47
C GLY A 6 -81.76 84.46 -4.31
N GLN A 7 -80.84 84.77 -3.40
CA GLN A 7 -80.45 86.13 -3.08
C GLN A 7 -78.93 86.26 -3.10
N PHE A 8 -78.45 87.27 -3.80
CA PHE A 8 -77.03 87.62 -3.86
C PHE A 8 -76.78 88.94 -3.16
N HIS A 9 -75.80 88.92 -2.27
CA HIS A 9 -75.31 90.07 -1.54
C HIS A 9 -73.79 90.14 -1.68
N ASP A 10 -73.24 91.34 -1.53
CA ASP A 10 -71.80 91.47 -1.34
C ASP A 10 -71.38 91.11 0.10
N ILE A 11 -70.08 91.15 0.37
CA ILE A 11 -69.53 90.86 1.70
C ILE A 11 -69.98 91.86 2.79
N ALA A 12 -70.51 93.04 2.39
CA ALA A 12 -71.07 94.06 3.30
C ALA A 12 -72.60 93.94 3.44
N GLY A 13 -73.23 92.90 2.87
CA GLY A 13 -74.66 92.65 2.92
C GLY A 13 -75.49 93.55 1.99
N GLN A 14 -74.85 94.31 1.09
CA GLN A 14 -75.57 95.11 0.09
C GLN A 14 -76.09 94.20 -1.03
N ALA A 15 -77.29 94.50 -1.51
CA ALA A 15 -77.90 93.77 -2.62
C ALA A 15 -77.09 93.88 -3.91
N THR A 16 -76.70 92.74 -4.46
CA THR A 16 -75.94 92.67 -5.72
C THR A 16 -76.82 93.11 -6.90
N GLN A 17 -76.34 94.07 -7.71
CA GLN A 17 -77.03 94.55 -8.91
C GLN A 17 -76.38 93.95 -10.17
N GLY A 18 -77.19 93.37 -11.06
CA GLY A 18 -76.70 92.70 -12.27
C GLY A 18 -77.74 91.75 -12.86
N TYR A 19 -77.27 90.73 -13.57
CA TYR A 19 -78.12 89.68 -14.11
C TYR A 19 -77.45 88.30 -14.01
N LEU A 20 -78.28 87.27 -13.99
CA LEU A 20 -77.87 85.89 -14.15
C LEU A 20 -78.13 85.47 -15.59
N THR A 21 -77.23 84.67 -16.15
CA THR A 21 -77.50 83.95 -17.38
C THR A 21 -77.63 82.47 -17.06
N VAL A 22 -78.74 81.87 -17.45
CA VAL A 22 -78.98 80.43 -17.29
C VAL A 22 -79.01 79.78 -18.66
N VAL A 23 -78.22 78.72 -18.82
CA VAL A 23 -78.18 77.89 -20.03
C VAL A 23 -78.27 76.43 -19.65
N SER A 24 -78.81 75.60 -20.56
CA SER A 24 -78.56 74.16 -20.49
C SER A 24 -77.07 73.92 -20.71
N SER A 25 -76.42 73.04 -19.94
CA SER A 25 -75.00 72.71 -20.16
C SER A 25 -74.75 71.93 -21.45
N LYS A 26 -75.81 71.38 -22.04
CA LYS A 26 -75.78 70.67 -23.33
C LYS A 26 -77.16 70.71 -23.99
N THR A 27 -77.20 70.69 -25.31
CA THR A 27 -78.46 70.48 -26.05
C THR A 27 -79.08 69.12 -25.66
N ARG A 28 -80.32 69.12 -25.14
CA ARG A 28 -80.98 67.91 -24.61
C ARG A 28 -82.48 67.85 -24.92
N PRO A 29 -83.12 66.67 -24.98
CA PRO A 29 -84.58 66.57 -25.02
C PRO A 29 -85.20 67.25 -23.78
N SER A 30 -86.34 67.94 -23.94
CA SER A 30 -87.05 68.51 -22.78
C SER A 30 -87.63 67.41 -21.90
N HIS A 31 -87.56 67.63 -20.60
CA HIS A 31 -88.11 66.76 -19.57
C HIS A 31 -89.59 67.08 -19.33
N GLY A 32 -90.47 66.35 -20.03
CA GLY A 32 -91.93 66.43 -19.85
C GLY A 32 -92.67 67.37 -20.81
N GLY A 33 -91.96 68.08 -21.69
CA GLY A 33 -92.52 68.83 -22.83
C GLY A 33 -92.00 68.30 -24.17
N GLY A 34 -92.79 68.36 -25.24
CA GLY A 34 -92.31 68.00 -26.58
C GLY A 34 -91.30 69.03 -27.10
N GLY A 35 -90.07 68.62 -27.43
CA GLY A 35 -89.05 69.49 -28.01
C GLY A 35 -87.62 69.22 -27.52
N ILE A 36 -86.67 70.06 -27.95
CA ILE A 36 -85.25 70.02 -27.53
C ILE A 36 -84.93 71.34 -26.79
N VAL A 37 -84.35 71.24 -25.60
CA VAL A 37 -83.75 72.35 -24.85
C VAL A 37 -82.38 72.65 -25.45
N THR A 38 -82.23 73.85 -25.99
CA THR A 38 -80.98 74.36 -26.57
C THR A 38 -80.09 75.00 -25.50
N GLU A 39 -78.87 75.34 -25.87
CA GLU A 39 -77.92 76.06 -25.01
C GLU A 39 -78.10 77.59 -25.09
N GLU A 40 -79.31 78.05 -25.44
CA GLU A 40 -79.63 79.46 -25.54
C GLU A 40 -79.58 80.16 -24.17
N ARG A 41 -78.99 81.35 -24.15
CA ARG A 41 -78.78 82.16 -22.94
C ARG A 41 -80.08 82.84 -22.51
N HIS A 42 -80.64 82.40 -21.39
CA HIS A 42 -81.76 83.09 -20.76
C HIS A 42 -81.26 84.07 -19.68
N ILE A 43 -81.58 85.35 -19.82
CA ILE A 43 -81.12 86.42 -18.93
C ILE A 43 -82.19 86.71 -17.87
N ILE A 44 -81.82 86.63 -16.60
CA ILE A 44 -82.67 86.94 -15.44
C ILE A 44 -82.07 88.14 -14.72
N GLY A 45 -82.79 89.26 -14.68
CA GLY A 45 -82.35 90.45 -13.97
C GLY A 45 -82.43 90.28 -12.45
N LEU A 46 -81.44 90.82 -11.72
CA LEU A 46 -81.48 90.89 -10.26
C LEU A 46 -82.28 92.12 -9.83
N THR A 47 -83.33 91.94 -9.04
CA THR A 47 -84.10 93.06 -8.44
C THR A 47 -83.84 93.09 -6.94
N GLY A 48 -83.10 94.08 -6.47
CA GLY A 48 -82.73 94.17 -5.05
C GLY A 48 -81.89 92.99 -4.56
N GLY A 49 -81.04 92.40 -5.42
CA GLY A 49 -80.19 91.25 -5.11
C GLY A 49 -80.89 89.90 -5.19
N GLY A 50 -82.23 89.88 -5.22
CA GLY A 50 -83.02 88.67 -5.43
C GLY A 50 -83.19 88.34 -6.90
N PHE A 51 -83.33 87.06 -7.19
CA PHE A 51 -83.80 86.56 -8.48
C PHE A 51 -84.80 85.43 -8.30
N GLU A 52 -85.70 85.33 -9.28
CA GLU A 52 -86.60 84.21 -9.42
C GLU A 52 -86.55 83.79 -10.89
N SER A 53 -86.17 82.54 -11.15
CA SER A 53 -86.15 82.03 -12.51
C SER A 53 -87.57 81.85 -13.05
N PRO A 54 -87.76 81.86 -14.39
CA PRO A 54 -88.95 81.24 -14.97
C PRO A 54 -88.96 79.73 -14.67
N GLU A 55 -90.00 79.03 -15.12
CA GLU A 55 -90.01 77.57 -15.07
C GLU A 55 -88.94 77.01 -16.02
N LEU A 56 -87.92 76.39 -15.44
CA LEU A 56 -86.81 75.76 -16.15
C LEU A 56 -87.04 74.25 -16.30
N ASP A 57 -86.45 73.68 -17.35
CA ASP A 57 -86.43 72.24 -17.59
C ASP A 57 -85.40 71.55 -16.66
N PRO A 58 -85.77 70.52 -15.89
CA PRO A 58 -84.86 69.78 -15.03
C PRO A 58 -83.60 69.26 -15.74
N GLY A 59 -82.53 69.04 -14.98
CA GLY A 59 -81.26 68.52 -15.49
C GLY A 59 -80.10 69.54 -15.47
N PRO A 60 -78.97 69.21 -16.12
CA PRO A 60 -77.72 69.96 -15.96
C PRO A 60 -77.79 71.36 -16.59
N ILE A 61 -77.61 72.40 -15.79
CA ILE A 61 -77.57 73.79 -16.23
C ILE A 61 -76.26 74.45 -15.83
N ARG A 62 -75.91 75.50 -16.57
CA ARG A 62 -74.85 76.44 -16.19
C ARG A 62 -75.48 77.78 -15.88
N VAL A 63 -75.17 78.31 -14.70
CA VAL A 63 -75.64 79.61 -14.20
C VAL A 63 -74.44 80.54 -14.10
N GLU A 64 -74.55 81.71 -14.70
CA GLU A 64 -73.47 82.70 -14.79
C GLU A 64 -73.94 84.02 -14.19
N LEU A 65 -73.38 84.42 -13.05
CA LEU A 65 -73.62 85.73 -12.43
C LEU A 65 -72.74 86.79 -13.10
N ASN A 66 -73.38 87.84 -13.61
CA ASN A 66 -72.74 89.01 -14.17
C ASN A 66 -73.21 90.25 -13.37
N ALA A 67 -72.42 90.67 -12.39
CA ALA A 67 -72.79 91.78 -11.51
C ALA A 67 -71.57 92.57 -11.02
N ASN A 68 -71.61 93.90 -11.17
CA ASN A 68 -70.64 94.87 -10.63
C ASN A 68 -69.15 94.40 -10.62
N GLY A 69 -68.64 93.92 -11.76
CA GLY A 69 -67.25 93.46 -11.92
C GLY A 69 -66.96 92.02 -11.46
N THR A 70 -67.95 91.34 -10.87
CA THR A 70 -67.87 89.91 -10.53
C THR A 70 -68.52 89.08 -11.63
N HIS A 71 -67.75 88.13 -12.16
CA HIS A 71 -68.22 87.08 -13.04
C HIS A 71 -68.00 85.73 -12.37
N LYS A 72 -69.07 84.96 -12.15
CA LYS A 72 -68.95 83.62 -11.57
C LYS A 72 -69.88 82.65 -12.26
N VAL A 73 -69.39 81.42 -12.44
CA VAL A 73 -70.06 80.36 -13.18
C VAL A 73 -70.24 79.18 -12.25
N TRP A 74 -71.45 78.62 -12.22
CA TRP A 74 -71.79 77.38 -11.53
C TRP A 74 -72.37 76.39 -12.53
N GLU A 75 -71.93 75.14 -12.45
CA GLU A 75 -72.57 74.01 -13.13
C GLU A 75 -73.36 73.23 -12.08
N LEU A 76 -74.65 73.06 -12.32
CA LEU A 76 -75.61 72.55 -11.34
C LEU A 76 -76.53 71.54 -12.04
N VAL A 77 -77.13 70.63 -11.28
CA VAL A 77 -78.21 69.78 -11.79
C VAL A 77 -79.53 70.22 -11.16
N LEU A 78 -80.42 70.79 -11.98
CA LEU A 78 -81.78 71.15 -11.56
C LEU A 78 -82.56 69.90 -11.16
N PRO A 79 -83.18 69.87 -9.96
CA PRO A 79 -84.08 68.80 -9.55
C PRO A 79 -85.32 68.67 -10.45
N GLU A 80 -85.98 67.51 -10.40
CA GLU A 80 -87.07 67.14 -11.31
C GLU A 80 -88.34 68.01 -11.17
N SER A 81 -88.60 68.58 -9.99
CA SER A 81 -89.74 69.48 -9.75
C SER A 81 -89.56 70.36 -8.52
N GLY A 82 -90.37 71.42 -8.42
CA GLY A 82 -90.47 72.29 -7.24
C GLY A 82 -89.67 73.61 -7.35
N THR A 83 -89.73 74.40 -6.28
CA THR A 83 -88.93 75.63 -6.11
C THR A 83 -87.76 75.34 -5.18
N HIS A 84 -86.53 75.55 -5.64
CA HIS A 84 -85.31 75.26 -4.89
C HIS A 84 -84.48 76.53 -4.68
N GLU A 85 -83.90 76.67 -3.49
CA GLU A 85 -82.93 77.72 -3.19
C GLU A 85 -81.59 77.40 -3.87
N PHE A 86 -80.99 78.39 -4.54
CA PHE A 86 -79.73 78.24 -5.27
C PHE A 86 -78.56 77.75 -4.40
N ASP A 87 -78.52 78.18 -3.14
CA ASP A 87 -77.45 77.86 -2.19
C ASP A 87 -77.44 76.36 -1.84
N ALA A 88 -78.62 75.80 -1.54
CA ALA A 88 -78.78 74.39 -1.19
C ALA A 88 -78.40 73.44 -2.35
N VAL A 89 -78.64 73.86 -3.59
CA VAL A 89 -78.26 73.07 -4.78
C VAL A 89 -76.74 73.05 -4.96
N THR A 90 -76.03 74.11 -4.55
CA THR A 90 -74.58 74.23 -4.73
C THR A 90 -73.77 73.39 -3.74
N GLU A 91 -74.21 73.27 -2.47
CA GLU A 91 -73.45 72.56 -1.42
C GLU A 91 -73.42 71.02 -1.59
N SER A 92 -74.41 70.43 -2.26
CA SER A 92 -74.60 68.97 -2.33
C SER A 92 -73.62 68.20 -3.25
N GLN A 93 -72.74 68.89 -4.01
CA GLN A 93 -72.00 68.27 -5.13
C GLN A 93 -70.47 68.06 -4.93
N HIS A 94 -69.91 68.20 -3.72
CA HIS A 94 -68.48 67.94 -3.49
C HIS A 94 -68.19 66.50 -2.97
N VAL A 95 -67.67 65.60 -3.82
CA VAL A 95 -67.07 64.30 -3.42
C VAL A 95 -65.62 64.24 -3.91
N TYR A 96 -64.63 64.02 -3.02
CA TYR A 96 -63.21 63.87 -3.36
C TYR A 96 -62.55 62.77 -2.52
N GLU A 97 -62.05 61.69 -3.15
CA GLU A 97 -61.15 60.71 -2.52
C GLU A 97 -59.80 60.73 -3.26
N PRO A 98 -58.69 61.15 -2.62
CA PRO A 98 -57.44 61.40 -3.33
C PRO A 98 -56.66 60.12 -3.70
N PRO A 99 -56.05 60.05 -4.90
CA PRO A 99 -55.32 58.88 -5.41
C PRO A 99 -54.12 58.39 -4.57
N VAL A 100 -53.59 59.22 -3.66
CA VAL A 100 -52.42 58.85 -2.82
C VAL A 100 -52.75 57.83 -1.73
N VAL A 101 -54.01 57.75 -1.30
CA VAL A 101 -54.43 56.80 -0.26
C VAL A 101 -54.45 55.37 -0.80
N GLY A 102 -54.90 55.18 -2.05
CA GLY A 102 -54.92 53.87 -2.71
C GLY A 102 -53.52 53.28 -2.92
N ALA A 103 -52.58 54.08 -3.43
CA ALA A 103 -51.19 53.64 -3.62
C ALA A 103 -50.49 53.28 -2.29
N ALA A 104 -50.78 54.01 -1.20
CA ALA A 104 -50.26 53.70 0.12
C ALA A 104 -50.84 52.39 0.69
N GLN A 105 -52.12 52.10 0.43
CA GLN A 105 -52.75 50.85 0.82
C GLN A 105 -52.18 49.65 0.05
N GLU A 106 -51.96 49.80 -1.26
CA GLU A 106 -51.33 48.79 -2.11
C GLU A 106 -49.90 48.47 -1.65
N ALA A 107 -49.05 49.48 -1.47
CA ALA A 107 -47.70 49.30 -0.95
C ALA A 107 -47.67 48.63 0.44
N ALA A 108 -48.63 48.96 1.31
CA ALA A 108 -48.76 48.31 2.61
C ALA A 108 -49.17 46.83 2.50
N GLN A 109 -50.00 46.47 1.52
CA GLN A 109 -50.34 45.07 1.25
C GLN A 109 -49.13 44.31 0.72
N GLU A 110 -48.43 44.85 -0.29
CA GLU A 110 -47.22 44.24 -0.84
C GLU A 110 -46.15 44.02 0.24
N ALA A 111 -45.97 44.99 1.16
CA ALA A 111 -45.06 44.87 2.29
C ALA A 111 -45.44 43.73 3.25
N ARG A 112 -46.73 43.54 3.52
CA ARG A 112 -47.22 42.41 4.35
C ARG A 112 -46.98 41.07 3.66
N GLU A 113 -47.22 41.00 2.35
CA GLU A 113 -46.95 39.78 1.57
C GLU A 113 -45.46 39.47 1.52
N ALA A 114 -44.61 40.48 1.35
CA ALA A 114 -43.16 40.33 1.40
C ALA A 114 -42.68 39.86 2.78
N ALA A 115 -43.25 40.40 3.87
CA ALA A 115 -42.99 39.93 5.23
C ALA A 115 -43.41 38.46 5.41
N GLY A 116 -44.59 38.08 4.89
CA GLY A 116 -45.04 36.68 4.90
C GLY A 116 -44.10 35.74 4.14
N ARG A 117 -43.62 36.14 2.96
CA ARG A 117 -42.61 35.38 2.19
C ARG A 117 -41.29 35.26 2.96
N ALA A 118 -40.86 36.30 3.66
CA ALA A 118 -39.64 36.28 4.46
C ALA A 118 -39.74 35.31 5.65
N VAL A 119 -40.88 35.30 6.36
CA VAL A 119 -41.14 34.33 7.44
C VAL A 119 -41.16 32.91 6.89
N ALA A 120 -41.88 32.65 5.81
CA ALA A 120 -41.92 31.31 5.19
C ALA A 120 -40.53 30.84 4.71
N ALA A 121 -39.69 31.76 4.22
CA ALA A 121 -38.31 31.45 3.87
C ALA A 121 -37.46 31.11 5.10
N ALA A 122 -37.64 31.83 6.22
CA ALA A 122 -36.98 31.52 7.48
C ALA A 122 -37.40 30.14 8.03
N ASP A 123 -38.71 29.85 8.04
CA ASP A 123 -39.24 28.55 8.44
C ASP A 123 -38.69 27.42 7.54
N GLY A 124 -38.56 27.69 6.23
CA GLY A 124 -37.95 26.77 5.28
C GLY A 124 -36.47 26.50 5.57
N VAL A 125 -35.70 27.53 5.94
CA VAL A 125 -34.30 27.38 6.36
C VAL A 125 -34.21 26.55 7.64
N ASP A 126 -35.05 26.82 8.65
CA ASP A 126 -35.07 26.07 9.89
C ASP A 126 -35.40 24.58 9.66
N ALA A 127 -36.36 24.30 8.76
CA ALA A 127 -36.69 22.94 8.37
C ALA A 127 -35.52 22.22 7.66
N VAL A 128 -34.81 22.91 6.76
CA VAL A 128 -33.62 22.36 6.08
C VAL A 128 -32.50 22.11 7.08
N VAL A 129 -32.26 23.03 8.01
CA VAL A 129 -31.23 22.90 9.05
C VAL A 129 -31.56 21.73 9.99
N ALA A 130 -32.81 21.57 10.39
CA ALA A 130 -33.25 20.44 11.19
C ALA A 130 -33.04 19.10 10.46
N GLY A 131 -33.46 19.00 9.19
CA GLY A 131 -33.24 17.81 8.38
C GLY A 131 -31.76 17.50 8.14
N ALA A 132 -30.93 18.52 7.97
CA ALA A 132 -29.48 18.37 7.85
C ALA A 132 -28.86 17.88 9.18
N ALA A 133 -29.30 18.41 10.32
CA ALA A 133 -28.86 17.97 11.64
C ALA A 133 -29.24 16.51 11.92
N ASP A 134 -30.44 16.08 11.52
CA ASP A 134 -30.87 14.68 11.60
C ASP A 134 -30.02 13.77 10.71
N SER A 135 -29.75 14.19 9.47
CA SER A 135 -28.89 13.44 8.54
C SER A 135 -27.48 13.28 9.08
N VAL A 136 -26.90 14.35 9.63
CA VAL A 136 -25.57 14.32 10.27
C VAL A 136 -25.57 13.40 11.48
N ARG A 137 -26.58 13.48 12.36
CA ARG A 137 -26.69 12.58 13.52
C ARG A 137 -26.79 11.12 13.10
N ALA A 138 -27.54 10.81 12.04
CA ALA A 138 -27.65 9.45 11.51
C ALA A 138 -26.31 8.93 10.96
N VAL A 139 -25.58 9.77 10.21
CA VAL A 139 -24.24 9.41 9.71
C VAL A 139 -23.27 9.19 10.86
N VAL A 140 -23.23 10.09 11.85
CA VAL A 140 -22.35 9.97 13.02
C VAL A 140 -22.64 8.72 13.84
N ALA A 141 -23.92 8.36 14.03
CA ALA A 141 -24.30 7.12 14.69
C ALA A 141 -23.82 5.89 13.90
N ALA A 142 -24.05 5.86 12.59
CA ALA A 142 -23.60 4.76 11.75
C ALA A 142 -22.06 4.65 11.67
N ASP A 143 -21.35 5.78 11.70
CA ASP A 143 -19.88 5.82 11.76
C ASP A 143 -19.37 5.31 13.11
N ALA A 144 -20.06 5.64 14.21
CA ALA A 144 -19.73 5.13 15.54
C ALA A 144 -19.94 3.61 15.63
N ASP A 145 -21.06 3.10 15.11
CA ASP A 145 -21.33 1.65 15.05
C ASP A 145 -20.25 0.93 14.23
N ARG A 146 -19.91 1.46 13.04
CA ARG A 146 -18.82 0.90 12.20
C ARG A 146 -17.46 0.92 12.91
N ALA A 147 -17.19 1.93 13.74
CA ALA A 147 -15.95 1.99 14.53
C ALA A 147 -15.92 0.95 15.65
N VAL A 148 -17.07 0.69 16.30
CA VAL A 148 -17.22 -0.38 17.30
C VAL A 148 -17.02 -1.74 16.65
N ASP A 149 -17.72 -2.03 15.55
CA ASP A 149 -17.60 -3.30 14.81
C ASP A 149 -16.14 -3.56 14.37
N ALA A 150 -15.46 -2.53 13.86
CA ALA A 150 -14.06 -2.63 13.45
C ALA A 150 -13.13 -2.94 14.62
N ARG A 151 -13.39 -2.33 15.80
CA ARG A 151 -12.62 -2.62 17.02
C ARG A 151 -12.84 -4.05 17.48
N GLU A 152 -14.09 -4.51 17.54
CA GLU A 152 -14.43 -5.88 17.95
C GLU A 152 -13.80 -6.91 17.00
N GLY A 153 -13.85 -6.66 15.68
CA GLY A 153 -13.18 -7.50 14.69
C GLY A 153 -11.66 -7.54 14.86
N ALA A 154 -11.03 -6.41 15.21
CA ALA A 154 -9.60 -6.35 15.48
C ALA A 154 -9.21 -7.07 16.77
N GLU A 155 -10.04 -6.98 17.83
CA GLU A 155 -9.86 -7.72 19.08
C GLU A 155 -9.97 -9.23 18.84
N ALA A 156 -10.97 -9.69 18.09
CA ALA A 156 -11.12 -11.09 17.72
C ALA A 156 -9.92 -11.62 16.92
N ALA A 157 -9.43 -10.87 15.93
CA ALA A 157 -8.26 -11.25 15.14
C ALA A 157 -6.98 -11.31 15.97
N ARG A 158 -6.82 -10.39 16.93
CA ARG A 158 -5.69 -10.39 17.88
C ARG A 158 -5.74 -11.63 18.78
N ASP A 159 -6.91 -11.97 19.28
CA ASP A 159 -7.09 -13.12 20.17
C ASP A 159 -6.85 -14.44 19.42
N GLU A 160 -7.31 -14.55 18.17
CA GLU A 160 -7.00 -15.67 17.28
C GLU A 160 -5.48 -15.79 17.05
N ALA A 161 -4.82 -14.69 16.68
CA ALA A 161 -3.37 -14.67 16.48
C ALA A 161 -2.60 -15.04 17.76
N SER A 162 -3.06 -14.56 18.92
CA SER A 162 -2.48 -14.91 20.23
C SER A 162 -2.68 -16.40 20.55
N GLY A 163 -3.86 -16.95 20.24
CA GLY A 163 -4.16 -18.37 20.38
C GLY A 163 -3.32 -19.26 19.47
N MET A 164 -3.02 -18.82 18.25
CA MET A 164 -2.10 -19.51 17.34
C MET A 164 -0.66 -19.45 17.83
N LEU A 165 -0.22 -18.30 18.35
CA LEU A 165 1.15 -18.12 18.87
C LEU A 165 1.39 -18.97 20.12
N ALA A 166 0.38 -19.13 20.98
CA ALA A 166 0.45 -19.99 22.17
C ALA A 166 0.71 -21.48 21.86
N GLN A 167 0.51 -21.91 20.61
CA GLN A 167 0.82 -23.27 20.15
C GLN A 167 2.25 -23.41 19.59
N LYS A 168 3.03 -22.32 19.57
CA LYS A 168 4.42 -22.31 19.09
C LYS A 168 5.38 -22.31 20.26
N ALA A 169 6.63 -22.70 19.96
CA ALA A 169 7.71 -22.58 20.93
C ALA A 169 8.08 -21.10 21.13
N ASP A 170 8.35 -20.72 22.37
CA ASP A 170 8.85 -19.41 22.74
C ASP A 170 10.33 -19.25 22.37
N LEU A 171 10.74 -18.00 22.17
CA LEU A 171 12.14 -17.66 21.94
C LEU A 171 12.69 -16.85 23.11
N VAL A 172 13.88 -17.22 23.59
CA VAL A 172 14.66 -16.46 24.57
C VAL A 172 15.97 -16.05 23.91
N GLY A 173 16.18 -14.75 23.71
CA GLY A 173 17.38 -14.26 23.01
C GLY A 173 17.48 -14.68 21.54
N GLY A 174 16.34 -14.97 20.89
CA GLY A 174 16.29 -15.36 19.48
C GLY A 174 16.46 -16.87 19.23
N VAL A 175 16.56 -17.69 20.27
CA VAL A 175 16.67 -19.15 20.18
C VAL A 175 15.56 -19.85 20.96
N VAL A 176 15.20 -21.06 20.54
CA VAL A 176 14.27 -21.93 21.28
C VAL A 176 14.98 -22.45 22.53
N PRO A 177 14.45 -22.23 23.74
CA PRO A 177 15.01 -22.81 24.96
C PRO A 177 15.01 -24.33 24.91
N SER A 178 16.07 -24.96 25.40
CA SER A 178 16.22 -26.42 25.43
C SER A 178 15.10 -27.13 26.19
N SER A 179 14.43 -26.47 27.13
CA SER A 179 13.24 -27.00 27.83
C SER A 179 12.02 -27.20 26.93
N GLN A 180 11.95 -26.53 25.77
CA GLN A 180 10.88 -26.70 24.78
C GLN A 180 11.30 -27.60 23.61
N ILE A 181 12.53 -28.11 23.61
CA ILE A 181 13.01 -29.09 22.65
C ILE A 181 12.76 -30.48 23.23
N PRO A 182 11.98 -31.35 22.57
CA PRO A 182 11.73 -32.72 23.04
C PRO A 182 13.03 -33.50 23.23
N ALA A 183 13.09 -34.38 24.25
CA ALA A 183 14.30 -35.14 24.58
C ALA A 183 14.82 -36.02 23.42
N VAL A 184 13.90 -36.56 22.59
CA VAL A 184 14.25 -37.31 21.35
C VAL A 184 15.07 -36.48 20.35
N ALA A 185 14.98 -35.14 20.41
CA ALA A 185 15.75 -34.26 19.53
C ALA A 185 17.17 -33.95 20.06
N MET A 186 17.50 -34.35 21.30
CA MET A 186 18.80 -34.10 21.91
C MET A 186 19.40 -35.37 22.53
N THR A 187 19.61 -36.43 21.76
CA THR A 187 20.25 -37.62 22.32
C THR A 187 21.77 -37.56 22.25
N ARG A 188 22.41 -37.79 23.39
CA ARG A 188 23.84 -38.08 23.45
C ARG A 188 24.07 -39.54 23.04
N PRO A 189 25.13 -39.86 22.29
CA PRO A 189 25.44 -41.25 21.98
C PRO A 189 25.74 -42.06 23.26
N HIS A 190 25.19 -43.27 23.34
CA HIS A 190 25.38 -44.21 24.44
C HIS A 190 26.50 -45.21 24.08
N VAL A 191 27.60 -45.21 24.84
CA VAL A 191 28.67 -46.19 24.64
C VAL A 191 28.39 -47.42 25.50
N VAL A 192 28.36 -48.60 24.89
CA VAL A 192 28.06 -49.89 25.53
C VAL A 192 29.12 -50.94 25.15
N ALA A 193 29.29 -51.96 25.98
CA ALA A 193 30.36 -52.96 25.79
C ALA A 193 30.07 -53.95 24.66
N ASP A 194 28.80 -54.29 24.42
CA ASP A 194 28.38 -55.33 23.48
C ASP A 194 26.91 -55.14 23.05
N VAL A 195 26.39 -56.06 22.22
CA VAL A 195 25.00 -56.07 21.76
C VAL A 195 24.02 -56.25 22.94
N ALA A 196 24.37 -57.02 23.97
CA ALA A 196 23.49 -57.19 25.13
C ALA A 196 23.31 -55.86 25.88
N GLY A 197 24.38 -55.09 26.03
CA GLY A 197 24.35 -53.73 26.56
C GLY A 197 23.55 -52.77 25.68
N LEU A 198 23.66 -52.89 24.35
CA LEU A 198 22.87 -52.09 23.40
C LEU A 198 21.36 -52.33 23.55
N LEU A 199 20.94 -53.60 23.64
CA LEU A 199 19.52 -53.97 23.76
C LEU A 199 18.92 -53.67 25.14
N ALA A 200 19.77 -53.40 26.13
CA ALA A 200 19.36 -53.02 27.49
C ALA A 200 19.22 -51.50 27.68
N LEU A 201 19.53 -50.69 26.65
CA LEU A 201 19.39 -49.24 26.71
C LEU A 201 17.91 -48.81 26.77
N ASP A 202 17.59 -47.91 27.69
CA ASP A 202 16.31 -47.20 27.74
C ASP A 202 16.40 -45.94 26.85
N VAL A 203 16.14 -46.13 25.56
CA VAL A 203 16.35 -45.15 24.49
C VAL A 203 15.15 -45.07 23.56
N GLN A 204 15.08 -43.97 22.81
CA GLN A 204 14.00 -43.68 21.86
C GLN A 204 14.49 -43.81 20.41
N GLU A 205 13.54 -43.90 19.47
CA GLU A 205 13.86 -43.90 18.04
C GLU A 205 14.70 -42.66 17.66
N GLY A 206 15.79 -42.88 16.93
CA GLY A 206 16.78 -41.87 16.57
C GLY A 206 18.03 -41.86 17.46
N ASP A 207 17.98 -42.49 18.63
CA ASP A 207 19.11 -42.53 19.56
C ASP A 207 20.27 -43.39 19.02
N VAL A 208 21.50 -42.99 19.35
CA VAL A 208 22.71 -43.63 18.87
C VAL A 208 23.37 -44.44 19.97
N GLY A 209 23.59 -45.73 19.73
CA GLY A 209 24.43 -46.61 20.54
C GLY A 209 25.76 -46.88 19.86
N ILE A 210 26.85 -47.00 20.62
CA ILE A 210 28.20 -47.23 20.11
C ILE A 210 28.80 -48.44 20.83
N ILE A 211 29.17 -49.46 20.06
CA ILE A 211 29.96 -50.60 20.52
C ILE A 211 31.40 -50.38 20.03
N PRO A 212 32.37 -50.05 20.92
CA PRO A 212 33.71 -49.64 20.49
C PRO A 212 34.57 -50.82 20.00
N ASP A 213 34.39 -52.00 20.57
CA ASP A 213 35.27 -53.16 20.38
C ASP A 213 34.47 -54.45 20.15
N GLY A 214 35.15 -55.50 19.65
CA GLY A 214 34.56 -56.82 19.43
C GLY A 214 34.00 -57.05 18.01
N PRO A 215 33.36 -58.21 17.77
CA PRO A 215 32.85 -58.60 16.46
C PRO A 215 31.70 -57.69 15.98
N ASP A 216 30.94 -57.12 16.90
CA ASP A 216 29.79 -56.24 16.63
C ASP A 216 30.15 -54.75 16.78
N ARG A 217 31.44 -54.39 16.67
CA ARG A 217 31.85 -52.99 16.76
C ARG A 217 31.14 -52.12 15.71
N GLY A 218 30.70 -50.94 16.11
CA GLY A 218 30.05 -49.99 15.22
C GLY A 218 29.16 -49.00 15.95
N SER A 219 28.71 -48.00 15.19
CA SER A 219 27.65 -47.09 15.61
C SER A 219 26.32 -47.59 15.09
N TYR A 220 25.32 -47.62 15.96
CA TYR A 220 23.97 -48.10 15.68
C TYR A 220 22.99 -46.97 15.98
N MET A 221 22.03 -46.75 15.09
CA MET A 221 20.92 -45.83 15.31
C MET A 221 19.64 -46.65 15.51
N LEU A 222 18.90 -46.38 16.58
CA LEU A 222 17.60 -47.03 16.79
C LEU A 222 16.61 -46.51 15.75
N GLY A 223 16.08 -47.40 14.92
CA GLY A 223 14.98 -47.10 13.99
C GLY A 223 13.62 -47.43 14.60
N THR A 224 12.65 -47.70 13.74
CA THR A 224 11.30 -48.09 14.17
C THR A 224 11.30 -49.46 14.87
N GLY A 225 10.63 -49.55 16.03
CA GLY A 225 10.46 -50.77 16.83
C GLY A 225 11.13 -50.73 18.22
N PRO A 226 11.04 -51.83 19.00
CA PRO A 226 11.53 -51.84 20.38
C PRO A 226 13.06 -51.89 20.47
N ALA A 227 13.65 -51.09 21.38
CA ALA A 227 15.10 -51.06 21.64
C ALA A 227 15.69 -52.43 22.03
N THR A 228 14.85 -53.33 22.55
CA THR A 228 15.23 -54.69 22.97
C THR A 228 15.45 -55.64 21.79
N GLU A 229 15.19 -55.23 20.55
CA GLU A 229 15.36 -56.05 19.35
C GLU A 229 16.48 -55.53 18.44
N ILE A 230 17.49 -56.36 18.16
CA ILE A 230 18.63 -55.98 17.30
C ILE A 230 18.20 -55.61 15.87
N GLY A 231 17.04 -56.10 15.40
CA GLY A 231 16.48 -55.76 14.09
C GLY A 231 16.03 -54.29 13.96
N SER A 232 15.67 -53.66 15.09
CA SER A 232 15.33 -52.24 15.17
C SER A 232 16.56 -51.34 15.14
N TRP A 233 17.74 -51.85 15.48
CA TRP A 233 19.00 -51.11 15.41
C TRP A 233 19.60 -51.16 14.01
N LYS A 234 19.79 -49.99 13.40
CA LYS A 234 20.45 -49.84 12.10
C LYS A 234 21.92 -49.52 12.30
N ARG A 235 22.78 -50.45 11.91
CA ARG A 235 24.24 -50.23 11.90
C ARG A 235 24.60 -49.19 10.84
N LEU A 236 25.27 -48.13 11.27
CA LEU A 236 25.82 -47.08 10.41
C LEU A 236 27.17 -47.58 9.87
N VAL A 237 27.14 -48.12 8.65
CA VAL A 237 28.33 -48.71 8.03
C VAL A 237 29.19 -47.60 7.42
N THR A 238 30.39 -47.41 7.96
CA THR A 238 31.46 -46.71 7.24
C THR A 238 32.14 -47.70 6.29
N PRO A 239 32.60 -47.30 5.10
CA PRO A 239 33.35 -48.19 4.22
C PRO A 239 34.50 -48.83 5.00
N GLU A 240 34.65 -50.16 4.89
CA GLU A 240 35.83 -50.81 5.45
C GLU A 240 37.07 -50.21 4.77
N SER A 241 38.07 -49.84 5.57
CA SER A 241 39.34 -49.36 5.02
C SER A 241 39.89 -50.45 4.10
N PRO A 242 40.23 -50.16 2.83
CA PRO A 242 40.62 -51.19 1.86
C PRO A 242 41.90 -51.94 2.25
N VAL A 243 42.67 -51.40 3.20
CA VAL A 243 43.85 -52.05 3.79
C VAL A 243 43.67 -52.11 5.30
N SER A 244 43.59 -53.32 5.84
CA SER A 244 43.45 -53.58 7.28
C SER A 244 44.78 -53.87 7.98
N SER A 245 45.80 -54.31 7.23
CA SER A 245 47.16 -54.55 7.73
C SER A 245 48.17 -54.54 6.57
N VAL A 246 49.45 -54.30 6.91
CA VAL A 246 50.59 -54.50 6.00
C VAL A 246 51.59 -55.40 6.71
N ASN A 247 51.87 -56.58 6.15
CA ASN A 247 52.74 -57.59 6.76
C ASN A 247 52.40 -57.90 8.24
N GLY A 248 51.10 -57.96 8.57
CA GLY A 248 50.63 -58.21 9.94
C GLY A 248 50.72 -57.01 10.90
N GLN A 249 51.29 -55.87 10.48
CA GLN A 249 51.32 -54.63 11.25
C GLN A 249 50.02 -53.84 11.06
N THR A 250 49.53 -53.24 12.15
CA THR A 250 48.36 -52.36 12.20
C THR A 250 48.70 -51.06 12.94
N GLY A 251 47.96 -49.97 12.69
CA GLY A 251 48.24 -48.66 13.29
C GLY A 251 49.33 -47.87 12.57
N THR A 252 50.27 -47.26 13.30
CA THR A 252 51.44 -46.59 12.70
C THR A 252 52.44 -47.63 12.20
N ILE A 253 52.55 -47.76 10.88
CA ILE A 253 53.36 -48.81 10.24
C ILE A 253 54.76 -48.26 9.94
N THR A 254 55.79 -48.92 10.45
CA THR A 254 57.19 -48.67 10.07
C THR A 254 57.77 -49.97 9.50
N LEU A 255 58.10 -49.96 8.20
CA LEU A 255 58.59 -51.15 7.51
C LEU A 255 60.12 -51.18 7.48
N GLY A 256 60.69 -52.33 7.81
CA GLY A 256 62.08 -52.68 7.55
C GLY A 256 62.25 -53.49 6.27
N ALA A 257 63.50 -53.75 5.88
CA ALA A 257 63.82 -54.51 4.67
C ALA A 257 63.21 -55.93 4.67
N GLY A 258 63.18 -56.58 5.84
CA GLY A 258 62.59 -57.91 6.01
C GLY A 258 61.06 -57.93 5.80
N ASP A 259 60.36 -56.83 6.06
CA ASP A 259 58.90 -56.76 5.91
C ASP A 259 58.44 -56.81 4.45
N VAL A 260 59.34 -56.51 3.51
CA VAL A 260 59.04 -56.41 2.07
C VAL A 260 59.98 -57.23 1.20
N GLY A 261 60.84 -58.05 1.80
CA GLY A 261 61.85 -58.84 1.07
C GLY A 261 62.91 -58.00 0.36
N ALA A 262 63.15 -56.77 0.84
CA ALA A 262 64.21 -55.91 0.29
C ALA A 262 65.59 -56.34 0.79
N ALA A 263 66.63 -56.08 0.00
CA ALA A 263 68.01 -56.28 0.41
C ALA A 263 68.38 -55.34 1.55
N THR A 264 69.08 -55.85 2.56
CA THR A 264 69.59 -55.05 3.66
C THR A 264 70.86 -54.31 3.27
N ALA A 265 71.23 -53.27 4.02
CA ALA A 265 72.53 -52.63 3.87
C ALA A 265 73.70 -53.62 4.08
N GLY A 266 73.50 -54.65 4.91
CA GLY A 266 74.46 -55.74 5.11
C GLY A 266 74.63 -56.62 3.87
N ASP A 267 73.54 -56.95 3.17
CA ASP A 267 73.60 -57.74 1.94
C ASP A 267 74.36 -57.00 0.84
N VAL A 268 74.11 -55.70 0.69
CA VAL A 268 74.83 -54.84 -0.26
C VAL A 268 76.32 -54.81 0.11
N ALA A 269 76.66 -54.60 1.38
CA ALA A 269 78.05 -54.56 1.84
C ALA A 269 78.79 -55.90 1.61
N ALA A 270 78.10 -57.03 1.82
CA ALA A 270 78.68 -58.35 1.59
C ALA A 270 78.99 -58.59 0.10
N VAL A 271 78.09 -58.19 -0.81
CA VAL A 271 78.33 -58.27 -2.25
C VAL A 271 79.49 -57.35 -2.65
N THR A 272 79.50 -56.10 -2.19
CA THR A 272 80.59 -55.16 -2.45
C THR A 272 81.93 -55.71 -1.98
N GLY A 273 82.00 -56.28 -0.78
CA GLY A 273 83.21 -56.88 -0.25
C GLY A 273 83.72 -58.06 -1.08
N ARG A 274 82.82 -58.94 -1.54
CA ARG A 274 83.16 -60.05 -2.45
C ARG A 274 83.69 -59.55 -3.79
N VAL A 275 83.10 -58.49 -4.35
CA VAL A 275 83.58 -57.86 -5.58
C VAL A 275 84.98 -57.31 -5.37
N SER A 276 85.20 -56.52 -4.32
CA SER A 276 86.53 -55.96 -4.01
C SER A 276 87.59 -57.03 -3.79
N ALA A 277 87.26 -58.13 -3.11
CA ALA A 277 88.17 -59.26 -2.91
C ALA A 277 88.53 -59.94 -4.23
N LEU A 278 87.55 -60.16 -5.11
CA LEU A 278 87.79 -60.74 -6.43
C LEU A 278 88.68 -59.82 -7.27
N GLU A 279 88.39 -58.52 -7.31
CA GLU A 279 89.22 -57.54 -8.01
C GLU A 279 90.66 -57.51 -7.48
N SER A 280 90.86 -57.63 -6.17
CA SER A 280 92.19 -57.66 -5.54
C SER A 280 92.96 -58.95 -5.80
N SER A 281 92.26 -60.07 -6.05
CA SER A 281 92.89 -61.36 -6.36
C SER A 281 93.25 -61.55 -7.83
N ARG A 282 92.87 -60.62 -8.71
CA ARG A 282 93.21 -60.71 -10.14
C ARG A 282 94.71 -60.46 -10.32
N PRO A 283 95.44 -61.34 -11.03
CA PRO A 283 96.86 -61.12 -11.29
C PRO A 283 97.04 -59.87 -12.15
N THR A 284 98.01 -59.06 -11.77
CA THR A 284 98.39 -57.88 -12.55
C THR A 284 99.09 -58.29 -13.85
N LEU A 285 99.08 -57.40 -14.84
CA LEU A 285 99.79 -57.64 -16.11
C LEU A 285 101.29 -57.92 -15.88
N ALA A 286 101.90 -57.23 -14.91
CA ALA A 286 103.30 -57.44 -14.54
C ALA A 286 103.55 -58.85 -13.96
N GLU A 287 102.66 -59.33 -13.08
CA GLU A 287 102.76 -60.68 -12.52
C GLU A 287 102.57 -61.77 -13.59
N VAL A 288 101.63 -61.57 -14.52
CA VAL A 288 101.44 -62.47 -15.67
C VAL A 288 102.67 -62.48 -16.58
N GLN A 289 103.28 -61.32 -16.84
CA GLN A 289 104.47 -61.21 -17.68
C GLN A 289 105.75 -61.75 -17.01
N ALA A 290 105.85 -61.68 -15.69
CA ALA A 290 106.97 -62.24 -14.94
C ALA A 290 106.97 -63.77 -14.91
N ARG A 291 105.81 -64.40 -15.14
CA ARG A 291 105.66 -65.86 -15.21
C ARG A 291 104.86 -66.25 -16.45
N PRO A 292 105.41 -66.05 -17.66
CA PRO A 292 104.72 -66.43 -18.87
C PRO A 292 104.57 -67.96 -18.91
N ALA A 293 103.42 -68.44 -19.38
CA ALA A 293 103.19 -69.88 -19.53
C ALA A 293 104.14 -70.56 -20.54
N MET A 294 104.81 -69.75 -21.37
CA MET A 294 105.80 -70.21 -22.34
C MET A 294 106.93 -69.18 -22.44
N TRP A 295 108.15 -69.63 -22.16
CA TRP A 295 109.37 -68.85 -22.32
C TRP A 295 109.85 -68.94 -23.78
N LEU A 296 110.71 -68.01 -24.18
CA LEU A 296 111.26 -67.96 -25.54
C LEU A 296 112.78 -68.19 -25.49
N TRP A 297 113.29 -68.94 -26.47
CA TRP A 297 114.71 -69.18 -26.67
C TRP A 297 115.04 -69.07 -28.15
N ASP A 298 116.12 -68.37 -28.50
CA ASP A 298 116.52 -68.16 -29.91
C ASP A 298 117.19 -69.37 -30.56
N GLY A 299 117.32 -70.49 -29.83
CA GLY A 299 117.94 -71.73 -30.31
C GLY A 299 119.46 -71.71 -30.33
N SER A 300 120.09 -70.61 -29.87
CA SER A 300 121.54 -70.48 -29.81
C SER A 300 122.07 -70.76 -28.39
N GLY A 301 123.21 -71.46 -28.32
CA GLY A 301 123.85 -71.81 -27.05
C GLY A 301 123.02 -72.78 -26.21
N GLN A 302 123.27 -72.80 -24.90
CA GLN A 302 122.45 -73.57 -23.96
C GLN A 302 121.51 -72.60 -23.25
N TRP A 303 120.22 -72.92 -23.19
CA TRP A 303 119.24 -72.00 -22.62
C TRP A 303 119.39 -71.95 -21.09
N ALA A 304 119.41 -70.73 -20.54
CA ALA A 304 119.46 -70.49 -19.11
C ALA A 304 118.10 -69.99 -18.63
N ALA A 305 117.51 -70.71 -17.67
CA ALA A 305 116.19 -70.40 -17.14
C ALA A 305 116.17 -69.00 -16.48
N PRO A 306 115.28 -68.09 -16.93
CA PRO A 306 115.11 -66.80 -16.27
C PRO A 306 114.59 -66.96 -14.84
N PRO A 307 114.85 -65.98 -13.94
CA PRO A 307 114.33 -66.01 -12.59
C PRO A 307 112.80 -66.14 -12.57
N GLY A 308 112.28 -67.18 -11.93
CA GLY A 308 110.83 -67.46 -11.81
C GLY A 308 110.30 -68.52 -12.77
N ALA A 309 111.13 -69.01 -13.70
CA ALA A 309 110.83 -70.20 -14.48
C ALA A 309 110.82 -71.45 -13.57
N VAL A 310 109.82 -72.31 -13.74
CA VAL A 310 109.68 -73.57 -12.99
C VAL A 310 109.67 -74.77 -13.93
N ASP A 311 110.03 -75.96 -13.46
CA ASP A 311 110.21 -77.15 -14.30
C ASP A 311 108.97 -77.56 -15.13
N THR A 312 107.78 -77.07 -14.76
CA THR A 312 106.52 -77.29 -15.51
C THR A 312 106.30 -76.30 -16.65
N ASP A 313 107.08 -75.23 -16.72
CA ASP A 313 106.99 -74.27 -17.81
C ASP A 313 107.58 -74.88 -19.09
N THR A 314 107.18 -74.32 -20.23
CA THR A 314 107.69 -74.72 -21.55
C THR A 314 108.52 -73.61 -22.17
N VAL A 315 109.45 -73.97 -23.04
CA VAL A 315 110.29 -73.04 -23.79
C VAL A 315 110.06 -73.28 -25.28
N LEU A 316 109.68 -72.24 -26.00
CA LEU A 316 109.62 -72.27 -27.46
C LEU A 316 110.99 -71.87 -28.02
N ASN A 317 111.61 -72.78 -28.78
CA ASN A 317 112.73 -72.43 -29.62
C ASN A 317 112.22 -71.66 -30.84
N THR A 318 112.54 -70.38 -30.93
CA THR A 318 112.04 -69.50 -31.99
C THR A 318 112.76 -69.69 -33.32
N SER A 319 113.89 -70.40 -33.35
CA SER A 319 114.62 -70.71 -34.59
C SER A 319 114.13 -71.98 -35.29
N THR A 320 113.69 -72.98 -34.52
CA THR A 320 113.18 -74.26 -35.04
C THR A 320 111.66 -74.37 -34.98
N GLY A 321 111.03 -73.60 -34.08
CA GLY A 321 109.59 -73.69 -33.78
C GLY A 321 109.24 -74.83 -32.83
N GLU A 322 110.22 -75.54 -32.27
CA GLU A 322 109.99 -76.66 -31.36
C GLU A 322 109.73 -76.17 -29.93
N VAL A 323 108.82 -76.84 -29.23
CA VAL A 323 108.52 -76.58 -27.81
C VAL A 323 109.21 -77.65 -26.98
N HIS A 324 109.98 -77.21 -26.00
CA HIS A 324 110.72 -78.08 -25.10
C HIS A 324 110.24 -77.90 -23.66
N ALA A 325 110.32 -78.96 -22.85
CA ALA A 325 110.24 -78.81 -21.41
C ALA A 325 111.52 -78.13 -20.90
N ILE A 326 111.43 -77.28 -19.87
CA ILE A 326 112.62 -76.59 -19.33
C ILE A 326 113.77 -77.56 -19.02
N VAL A 327 113.45 -78.69 -18.39
CA VAL A 327 114.42 -79.70 -17.97
C VAL A 327 115.24 -80.31 -19.12
N GLU A 328 114.76 -80.20 -20.36
CA GLU A 328 115.43 -80.75 -21.55
C GLU A 328 116.46 -79.77 -22.15
N VAL A 329 116.34 -78.47 -21.86
CA VAL A 329 117.15 -77.41 -22.48
C VAL A 329 118.06 -76.67 -21.49
N THR A 330 117.90 -76.91 -20.19
CA THR A 330 118.80 -76.41 -19.14
C THR A 330 119.98 -77.37 -18.88
N ALA A 331 121.18 -76.82 -18.67
CA ALA A 331 122.34 -77.56 -18.12
C ALA A 331 122.26 -77.64 -16.59
#